data_AF-A0A109KMT6-F1
#
_entry.id   AF-A0A109KMT6-F1
#
_cell.length_a   1.000
_cell.length_b   1.000
_cell.length_c   1.000
_cell.angle_alpha   90.00
_cell.angle_beta   90.00
_cell.angle_gamma   90.00
#
_symmetry.space_group_name_H-M   'P 1'
#
loop_
_entity.id
_entity.type
_entity.pdbx_description
1 polymer ?
#
loop_
_entity_poly.entity_id
_entity_poly.type
_entity_poly.pdbx_seq_one_letter_code
_entity_poly.pdbx_strand_id
1 'polypeptide(L)'
;MMKADVNRAQFEERYPVPSGMSWESKVGLAGDYIVLCVDCCSADRAARYCARWESWQASRETLRVSNPFPVVMGDPDALWAREVAEKSLREQGLKVVES
;
A
#
# COMPACT_ATOMS: atom_id res chain seq x y z
N MET A 1 16.53 -3.32 0.37
CA MET A 1 15.40 -4.27 0.21
C MET A 1 14.12 -3.45 0.15
N MET A 2 13.24 -3.74 -0.81
CA MET A 2 12.38 -2.80 -1.52
C MET A 2 11.15 -2.33 -0.71
N LYS A 3 10.87 -1.02 -0.71
CA LYS A 3 9.61 -0.43 -0.19
C LYS A 3 8.33 -1.01 -0.82
N ALA A 4 8.47 -1.79 -1.91
CA ALA A 4 7.38 -2.46 -2.61
C ALA A 4 6.66 -3.54 -1.80
N ASP A 5 7.30 -4.12 -0.77
CA ASP A 5 6.71 -5.26 -0.04
C ASP A 5 5.66 -4.86 1.01
N VAL A 6 5.77 -3.69 1.64
CA VAL A 6 4.82 -3.26 2.70
C VAL A 6 3.43 -2.97 2.14
N ASN A 7 3.37 -2.32 0.98
CA ASN A 7 2.10 -1.98 0.34
C ASN A 7 1.34 -3.24 -0.10
N ARG A 8 2.06 -4.22 -0.68
CA ARG A 8 1.51 -5.53 -1.03
C ARG A 8 1.07 -6.30 0.22
N ALA A 9 1.91 -6.36 1.25
CA ALA A 9 1.58 -7.08 2.49
C ALA A 9 0.29 -6.55 3.14
N GLN A 10 0.13 -5.22 3.23
CA GLN A 10 -1.10 -4.61 3.75
C GLN A 10 -2.33 -4.91 2.88
N PHE A 11 -2.15 -4.99 1.56
CA PHE A 11 -3.21 -5.37 0.64
C PHE A 11 -3.63 -6.83 0.85
N GLU A 12 -2.67 -7.75 0.87
CA GLU A 12 -2.90 -9.19 1.03
C GLU A 12 -3.47 -9.56 2.41
N GLU A 13 -3.10 -8.82 3.46
CA GLU A 13 -3.72 -8.94 4.78
C GLU A 13 -5.22 -8.62 4.73
N ARG A 14 -5.61 -7.58 3.98
CA ARG A 14 -7.00 -7.15 3.85
C ARG A 14 -7.79 -7.98 2.82
N TYR A 15 -7.12 -8.40 1.77
CA TYR A 15 -7.69 -9.12 0.63
C TYR A 15 -6.80 -10.32 0.32
N PRO A 16 -7.09 -11.49 0.92
CA PRO A 16 -6.28 -12.69 0.70
C PRO A 16 -6.24 -13.07 -0.78
N VAL A 17 -5.07 -13.52 -1.24
CA VAL A 17 -4.87 -13.97 -2.62
C VAL A 17 -5.81 -15.14 -2.91
N PRO A 18 -6.66 -15.07 -3.95
CA PRO A 18 -7.55 -16.16 -4.31
C PRO A 18 -6.76 -17.42 -4.68
N SER A 19 -7.30 -18.60 -4.33
CA SER A 19 -6.73 -19.88 -4.75
C SER A 19 -6.59 -19.93 -6.28
N GLY A 20 -5.46 -20.43 -6.75
CA GLY A 20 -5.13 -20.47 -8.19
C GLY A 20 -4.60 -19.15 -8.75
N MET A 21 -4.15 -18.21 -7.91
CA MET A 21 -3.44 -17.01 -8.32
C MET A 21 -2.11 -16.90 -7.57
N SER A 22 -1.11 -16.28 -8.19
CA SER A 22 0.17 -15.99 -7.56
C SER A 22 0.73 -14.65 -8.02
N TRP A 23 1.51 -14.01 -7.16
CA TRP A 23 2.28 -12.83 -7.52
C TRP A 23 3.53 -13.22 -8.32
N GLU A 24 3.78 -12.55 -9.45
CA GLU A 24 4.98 -12.72 -10.26
C GLU A 24 5.67 -11.37 -10.50
N SER A 25 6.89 -11.23 -9.98
CA SER A 25 7.62 -9.96 -10.06
C SER A 25 8.20 -9.66 -11.43
N LYS A 26 8.28 -10.65 -12.33
CA LYS A 26 8.90 -10.51 -13.65
C LYS A 26 7.94 -10.11 -14.78
N VAL A 27 6.64 -10.06 -14.52
CA VAL A 27 5.62 -9.89 -15.58
C VAL A 27 5.30 -8.43 -15.85
N GLY A 28 5.20 -7.59 -14.82
CA GLY A 28 4.88 -6.17 -14.94
C GLY A 28 6.02 -5.25 -14.50
N LEU A 29 5.93 -3.95 -14.82
CA LEU A 29 6.89 -2.91 -14.38
C LEU A 29 7.07 -2.85 -12.84
N ALA A 30 6.06 -3.29 -12.09
CA ALA A 30 6.08 -3.40 -10.64
C ALA A 30 5.86 -4.84 -10.12
N GLY A 31 5.85 -5.84 -11.01
CA GLY A 31 5.27 -7.17 -10.77
C GLY A 31 3.74 -7.17 -10.89
N ASP A 32 3.13 -8.32 -11.21
CA ASP A 32 1.68 -8.46 -11.36
C ASP A 32 1.18 -9.81 -10.84
N TYR A 33 -0.12 -9.89 -10.53
CA TYR A 33 -0.77 -11.17 -10.22
C TYR A 33 -1.12 -11.93 -11.49
N ILE A 34 -0.73 -13.20 -11.53
CA ILE A 34 -1.03 -14.13 -12.61
C ILE A 34 -2.02 -15.21 -12.14
N VAL A 35 -2.83 -15.71 -13.06
CA VAL A 35 -3.75 -16.83 -12.84
C VAL A 35 -3.02 -18.14 -13.17
N LEU A 36 -3.01 -19.06 -12.21
CA LEU A 36 -2.39 -20.38 -12.33
C LEU A 36 -3.37 -21.48 -12.79
N CYS A 37 -4.69 -21.25 -12.70
CA CYS A 37 -5.71 -22.25 -13.01
C CYS A 37 -6.71 -21.78 -14.09
N VAL A 38 -6.85 -22.58 -15.16
CA VAL A 38 -7.63 -22.28 -16.39
C VAL A 38 -9.04 -22.85 -16.35
N ASP A 39 -9.72 -22.82 -15.20
CA ASP A 39 -11.18 -23.00 -15.21
C ASP A 39 -11.82 -21.68 -15.62
N CYS A 40 -12.72 -21.68 -16.62
CA CYS A 40 -13.33 -20.48 -17.19
C CYS A 40 -13.99 -19.53 -16.16
N CYS A 41 -14.32 -20.03 -14.97
CA CYS A 41 -14.87 -19.26 -13.85
C CYS A 41 -13.82 -18.54 -12.98
N SER A 42 -12.51 -18.80 -13.15
CA SER A 42 -11.43 -18.18 -12.38
C SER A 42 -11.03 -16.80 -12.92
N ALA A 43 -11.26 -16.55 -14.22
CA ALA A 43 -10.83 -15.34 -14.91
C ALA A 43 -11.55 -14.06 -14.42
N ASP A 44 -12.87 -14.10 -14.18
CA ASP A 44 -13.61 -12.95 -13.64
C ASP A 44 -13.15 -12.61 -12.21
N ARG A 45 -12.93 -13.63 -11.37
CA ARG A 45 -12.41 -13.44 -10.01
C ARG A 45 -11.02 -12.81 -10.03
N ALA A 46 -10.17 -13.26 -10.94
CA ALA A 46 -8.84 -12.72 -11.13
C ALA A 46 -8.86 -11.27 -11.58
N ALA A 47 -9.66 -10.94 -12.59
CA ALA A 47 -9.80 -9.58 -13.08
C ALA A 47 -10.25 -8.62 -11.96
N ARG A 48 -11.22 -9.02 -11.14
CA ARG A 48 -11.67 -8.22 -9.98
C ARG A 48 -10.60 -8.05 -8.93
N TYR A 49 -9.77 -9.05 -8.71
CA TYR A 49 -8.67 -8.99 -7.75
C TYR A 49 -7.56 -8.04 -8.24
N CYS A 50 -7.15 -8.15 -9.50
CA CYS A 50 -6.17 -7.25 -10.11
C CYS A 50 -6.67 -5.80 -10.13
N ALA A 51 -7.92 -5.56 -10.53
CA ALA A 51 -8.51 -4.22 -10.50
C ALA A 51 -8.54 -3.62 -9.07
N ARG A 52 -8.74 -4.46 -8.05
CA ARG A 52 -8.66 -4.03 -6.65
C ARG A 52 -7.25 -3.65 -6.24
N TRP A 53 -6.25 -4.42 -6.67
CA TRP A 53 -4.84 -4.12 -6.43
C TRP A 53 -4.42 -2.80 -7.08
N GLU A 54 -4.77 -2.57 -8.34
CA GLU A 54 -4.52 -1.31 -9.05
C GLU A 54 -5.20 -0.13 -8.33
N SER A 55 -6.47 -0.30 -7.95
CA SER A 55 -7.22 0.73 -7.21
C SER A 55 -6.58 1.02 -5.85
N TRP A 56 -6.08 0.01 -5.16
CA TRP A 56 -5.38 0.15 -3.88
C TRP A 56 -4.10 0.96 -4.05
N GLN A 57 -3.27 0.64 -5.04
CA GLN A 57 -2.06 1.39 -5.36
C GLN A 57 -2.39 2.85 -5.69
N ALA A 58 -3.36 3.08 -6.58
CA ALA A 58 -3.81 4.41 -6.96
C ALA A 58 -4.32 5.23 -5.76
N SER A 59 -5.08 4.59 -4.85
CA SER A 59 -5.56 5.24 -3.63
C SER A 59 -4.42 5.68 -2.73
N ARG A 60 -3.39 4.84 -2.54
CA ARG A 60 -2.21 5.13 -1.72
C ARG A 60 -1.31 6.18 -2.34
N GLU A 61 -1.26 6.25 -3.66
CA GLU A 61 -0.53 7.31 -4.35
C GLU A 61 -1.21 8.67 -4.25
N THR A 62 -2.54 8.68 -4.25
CA THR A 62 -3.34 9.91 -4.22
C THR A 62 -3.51 10.44 -2.80
N LEU A 63 -3.66 9.54 -1.82
CA LEU A 63 -3.97 9.90 -0.44
C LEU A 63 -2.82 10.67 0.22
N ARG A 64 -3.10 11.93 0.57
CA ARG A 64 -2.21 12.82 1.31
C ARG A 64 -2.74 12.97 2.73
N VAL A 65 -1.87 12.80 3.72
CA VAL A 65 -2.23 12.89 5.14
C VAL A 65 -1.45 14.03 5.79
N SER A 66 -2.13 14.88 6.53
CA SER A 66 -1.47 15.88 7.38
C SER A 66 -0.95 15.23 8.66
N ASN A 67 0.23 15.61 9.12
CA ASN A 67 0.70 15.21 10.43
C ASN A 67 -0.23 15.81 11.51
N PRO A 68 -0.82 14.99 12.42
CA PRO A 68 -1.74 15.51 13.43
C PRO A 68 -1.05 16.36 14.51
N PHE A 69 0.28 16.37 14.58
CA PHE A 69 1.05 17.15 15.55
C PHE A 69 1.56 18.47 14.91
N PRO A 70 1.04 19.64 15.35
CA PRO A 70 1.47 20.93 14.82
C PRO A 70 2.90 21.29 15.25
N VAL A 71 3.57 22.14 14.47
CA VAL A 71 4.88 22.69 14.86
C VAL A 71 4.66 23.75 15.94
N VAL A 72 4.98 23.42 17.19
CA VAL A 72 4.96 24.37 18.31
C VAL A 72 6.39 24.78 18.63
N MET A 73 6.71 26.05 18.41
CA MET A 73 8.03 26.59 18.73
C MET A 73 8.27 26.59 20.24
N GLY A 74 9.38 26.00 20.68
CA GLY A 74 9.77 25.95 22.10
C GLY A 74 9.22 24.77 22.90
N ASP A 75 8.49 23.84 22.25
CA ASP A 75 8.00 22.61 22.87
C ASP A 75 8.76 21.39 22.31
N PRO A 76 9.79 20.89 23.03
CA PRO A 76 10.59 19.76 22.56
C PRO A 76 9.79 18.45 22.49
N ASP A 77 8.76 18.29 23.31
CA ASP A 77 7.93 17.08 23.33
C ASP A 77 6.99 17.07 22.10
N ALA A 78 6.43 18.23 21.74
CA ALA A 78 5.64 18.38 20.52
C ALA A 78 6.48 18.12 19.26
N LEU A 79 7.72 18.61 19.22
CA LEU A 79 8.66 18.35 18.12
C LEU A 79 8.98 16.86 18.00
N TRP A 80 9.30 16.21 19.12
CA TRP A 80 9.54 14.76 19.14
C TRP A 80 8.32 13.97 18.68
N ALA A 81 7.12 14.29 19.18
CA ALA A 81 5.88 13.60 18.80
C ALA A 81 5.59 13.74 17.30
N ARG A 82 5.82 14.93 16.74
CA ARG A 82 5.69 15.18 15.30
C ARG A 82 6.64 14.33 14.47
N GLU A 83 7.91 14.28 14.84
CA GLU A 83 8.93 13.48 14.14
C GLU A 83 8.59 11.99 14.14
N VAL A 84 8.20 11.46 15.31
CA VAL A 84 7.80 10.06 15.46
C VAL A 84 6.57 9.74 14.63
N ALA A 85 5.55 10.61 14.67
CA ALA A 85 4.32 10.42 13.91
C ALA A 85 4.58 10.45 12.40
N GLU A 86 5.37 11.41 11.91
CA GLU A 86 5.70 11.51 10.49
C GLU A 86 6.47 10.28 10.01
N LYS A 87 7.45 9.83 10.80
CA LYS A 87 8.21 8.62 10.51
C LYS A 87 7.29 7.40 10.40
N SER A 88 6.42 7.21 11.39
CA SER A 88 5.47 6.08 11.40
C SER A 88 4.51 6.12 10.20
N LEU A 89 3.95 7.29 9.87
CA LEU A 89 3.08 7.46 8.71
C LEU A 89 3.79 7.11 7.40
N ARG A 90 5.04 7.59 7.23
CA ARG A 90 5.87 7.28 6.05
C ARG A 90 6.26 5.80 5.98
N GLU A 91 6.54 5.16 7.12
CA GLU A 91 6.83 3.72 7.21
C GLU A 91 5.62 2.86 6.77
N GLN A 92 4.40 3.33 7.00
CA GLN A 92 3.18 2.71 6.49
C GLN A 92 2.94 2.96 4.99
N GLY A 93 3.85 3.66 4.31
CA GLY A 93 3.74 3.99 2.89
C GLY A 93 2.77 5.13 2.59
N LEU A 94 2.41 5.95 3.59
CA LEU A 94 1.54 7.12 3.40
C LEU A 94 2.35 8.34 2.98
N LYS A 95 1.72 9.19 2.16
CA LYS A 95 2.29 10.48 1.73
C LYS A 95 1.89 11.56 2.73
N VAL A 96 2.84 11.95 3.58
CA VAL A 96 2.63 13.03 4.56
C VAL A 96 2.81 14.39 3.89
N VAL A 97 1.88 15.32 4.13
CA VAL A 97 1.96 16.71 3.68
C VAL A 97 1.98 17.63 4.90
N GLU A 98 2.59 18.81 4.74
CA GLU A 98 2.50 19.86 5.76
C GLU A 98 1.10 20.48 5.72
N SER A 99 0.50 20.61 6.90
CA SER A 99 -0.75 21.33 7.15
C SER A 99 -0.50 22.79 7.47
#